data_AF-A0A6N9NSQ0-F1
#
_entry.id   AF-A0A6N9NSQ0-F1
#
_cell.length_a   1.000
_cell.length_b   1.000
_cell.length_c   1.000
_cell.angle_alpha   90.00
_cell.angle_beta   90.00
_cell.angle_gamma   90.00
#
_symmetry.space_group_name_H-M   'P 1'
#
loop_
_entity.id
_entity.type
_entity.pdbx_description
1 polymer ?
#
loop_
_entity_poly.entity_id
_entity_poly.type
_entity_poly.pdbx_seq_one_letter_code
_entity_poly.pdbx_strand_id
1 'polypeptide(L)'
;MHVEKFQKNAVGHMLKHYSRSSANFSNKEIDHARSDFNYNLAPKRKQYDIEYYKKRLSEVKCQNRADVKTLCDWIITLPKEAFTEEQERSFFQSAYDFMVKKYREENVISAWVHKDEAGQAHMHFAFIPICIDKKKGIEKVSAKEVLTRDELRSIHKDMSKYMERGGTEYGSGSRVYQGSDGTFGRKMGREKPGGDPACHEK
;
A
#
# COMPACT_ATOMS: atom_id res chain seq x y z
N MET A 1 -4.87 3.60 -2.02
CA MET A 1 -4.08 2.37 -1.75
C MET A 1 -4.65 1.21 -2.54
N HIS A 2 -3.80 0.36 -3.09
CA HIS A 2 -4.19 -0.85 -3.81
C HIS A 2 -3.40 -2.06 -3.30
N VAL A 3 -3.95 -3.27 -3.39
CA VAL A 3 -3.22 -4.49 -3.03
C VAL A 3 -3.23 -5.49 -4.16
N GLU A 4 -2.04 -6.00 -4.47
CA GLU A 4 -1.84 -7.08 -5.41
C GLU A 4 -1.42 -8.37 -4.70
N LYS A 5 -1.76 -9.52 -5.28
CA LYS A 5 -1.57 -10.84 -4.68
C LYS A 5 -0.93 -11.81 -5.66
N PHE A 6 0.26 -12.27 -5.35
CA PHE A 6 1.08 -13.05 -6.27
C PHE A 6 1.24 -14.51 -5.85
N GLN A 7 1.22 -15.39 -6.85
CA GLN A 7 1.62 -16.79 -6.71
C GLN A 7 3.15 -16.88 -6.69
N LYS A 8 3.67 -17.99 -6.15
CA LYS A 8 5.11 -18.20 -5.94
C LYS A 8 5.98 -18.02 -7.19
N ASN A 9 5.46 -18.35 -8.38
CA ASN A 9 6.17 -18.23 -9.66
C ASN A 9 6.40 -16.76 -10.08
N ALA A 10 5.50 -15.84 -9.72
CA ALA A 10 5.61 -14.43 -10.07
C ALA A 10 6.54 -13.65 -9.11
N VAL A 11 6.72 -14.12 -7.87
CA VAL A 11 7.44 -13.38 -6.82
C VAL A 11 8.85 -12.97 -7.23
N GLY A 12 9.62 -13.87 -7.86
CA GLY A 12 11.00 -13.56 -8.27
C GLY A 12 11.07 -12.43 -9.28
N HIS A 13 10.11 -12.35 -10.20
CA HIS A 13 10.01 -11.25 -11.16
C HIS A 13 9.64 -9.93 -10.46
N MET A 14 8.69 -9.98 -9.53
CA MET A 14 8.19 -8.78 -8.85
C MET A 14 9.22 -8.17 -7.91
N LEU A 15 9.94 -8.97 -7.12
CA LEU A 15 11.01 -8.44 -6.27
C LEU A 15 12.15 -7.82 -7.09
N LYS A 16 12.43 -8.34 -8.28
CA LYS A 16 13.38 -7.71 -9.21
C LYS A 16 12.88 -6.38 -9.75
N HIS A 17 11.57 -6.29 -10.03
CA HIS A 17 10.93 -5.05 -10.43
C HIS A 17 10.98 -3.98 -9.34
N TYR A 18 10.68 -4.35 -8.09
CA TYR A 18 10.74 -3.41 -6.96
C TYR A 18 12.15 -2.89 -6.69
N SER A 19 13.15 -3.77 -6.73
CA SER A 19 14.55 -3.41 -6.49
C SER A 19 15.27 -2.79 -7.68
N ARG A 20 14.60 -2.65 -8.84
CA ARG A 20 15.20 -2.24 -10.12
C ARG A 20 16.44 -3.08 -10.53
N SER A 21 16.54 -4.32 -10.06
CA SER A 21 17.70 -5.21 -10.28
C SER A 21 17.70 -5.93 -11.64
N SER A 22 16.75 -5.64 -12.52
CA SER A 22 16.72 -6.12 -13.90
C SER A 22 17.03 -4.97 -14.85
N ALA A 23 17.86 -5.19 -15.85
CA ALA A 23 18.19 -4.16 -16.85
C ALA A 23 17.03 -3.89 -17.83
N ASN A 24 16.15 -4.88 -18.03
CA ASN A 24 15.06 -4.79 -19.01
C ASN A 24 13.72 -4.73 -18.28
N PHE A 25 13.20 -3.52 -18.10
CA PHE A 25 11.80 -3.32 -17.75
C PHE A 25 11.05 -2.91 -19.02
N SER A 26 9.93 -3.59 -19.31
CA SER A 26 9.07 -3.21 -20.43
C SER A 26 8.34 -1.88 -20.20
N ASN A 27 8.38 -1.36 -18.96
CA ASN A 27 7.78 -0.10 -18.63
C ASN A 27 8.63 1.06 -19.18
N LYS A 28 8.16 1.66 -20.27
CA LYS A 28 8.79 2.81 -20.94
C LYS A 28 8.76 4.09 -20.09
N GLU A 29 8.05 4.07 -18.98
CA GLU A 29 7.88 5.23 -18.08
C GLU A 29 8.92 5.27 -16.95
N ILE A 30 9.82 4.27 -16.85
CA ILE A 30 10.92 4.31 -15.88
C ILE A 30 12.01 5.24 -16.41
N ASP A 31 12.22 6.34 -15.69
CA ASP A 31 13.34 7.24 -15.90
C ASP A 31 14.56 6.76 -15.11
N HIS A 32 15.48 6.08 -15.79
CA HIS A 32 16.71 5.56 -15.18
C HIS A 32 17.58 6.63 -14.52
N ALA A 33 17.50 7.89 -14.95
CA ALA A 33 18.25 8.98 -14.31
C ALA A 33 17.69 9.34 -12.93
N ARG A 34 16.46 8.89 -12.62
CA ARG A 34 15.77 9.15 -11.35
C ARG A 34 15.75 7.94 -10.41
N SER A 35 16.20 6.77 -10.86
CA SER A 35 16.19 5.56 -10.03
C SER A 35 17.06 5.68 -8.77
N ASP A 36 18.05 6.57 -8.77
CA ASP A 36 18.89 6.87 -7.58
C ASP A 36 18.10 7.54 -6.44
N PHE A 37 16.93 8.12 -6.73
CA PHE A 37 16.03 8.66 -5.71
C PHE A 37 15.14 7.59 -5.05
N ASN A 38 15.11 6.37 -5.60
CA ASN A 38 14.36 5.27 -4.99
C ASN A 38 15.04 4.82 -3.71
N TYR A 39 14.25 4.39 -2.72
CA TYR A 39 14.79 3.88 -1.46
C TYR A 39 13.92 2.77 -0.88
N ASN A 40 14.54 1.91 -0.07
CA ASN A 40 13.85 0.81 0.60
C ASN A 40 13.77 1.08 2.11
N LEU A 41 12.56 1.04 2.66
CA LEU A 41 12.30 1.22 4.09
C LEU A 41 12.38 -0.08 4.89
N ALA A 42 12.38 -1.24 4.22
CA ALA A 42 12.52 -2.53 4.91
C ALA A 42 13.92 -2.70 5.53
N PRO A 43 14.09 -3.54 6.57
CA PRO A 43 15.37 -3.71 7.23
C PRO A 43 16.47 -4.13 6.25
N LYS A 44 17.65 -3.52 6.39
CA LYS A 44 18.82 -3.93 5.63
C LYS A 44 19.20 -5.36 6.01
N ARG A 45 19.16 -6.26 5.03
CA ARG A 45 19.54 -7.66 5.18
C ARG A 45 20.80 -7.93 4.34
N LYS A 46 21.60 -8.92 4.78
CA LYS A 46 22.81 -9.35 4.04
C LYS A 46 22.49 -10.10 2.74
N GLN A 47 21.29 -10.68 2.69
CA GLN A 47 20.80 -11.55 1.60
C GLN A 47 19.81 -10.79 0.72
N TYR A 48 19.64 -11.23 -0.53
CA TYR A 48 18.68 -10.64 -1.45
C TYR A 48 17.23 -10.89 -1.02
N ASP A 49 16.31 -10.02 -1.42
CA ASP A 49 14.88 -10.11 -1.10
C ASP A 49 14.28 -11.49 -1.42
N ILE A 50 14.64 -12.07 -2.57
CA ILE A 50 14.17 -13.41 -2.97
C ILE A 50 14.69 -14.53 -2.06
N GLU A 51 15.90 -14.39 -1.52
CA GLU A 51 16.49 -15.37 -0.60
C GLU A 51 15.81 -15.27 0.77
N TYR A 52 15.56 -14.05 1.24
CA TYR A 52 14.80 -13.83 2.48
C TYR A 52 13.37 -14.33 2.37
N TYR A 53 12.69 -14.05 1.26
CA TYR A 53 11.38 -14.59 0.96
C TYR A 53 11.38 -16.14 1.01
N LYS A 54 12.32 -16.81 0.34
CA LYS A 54 12.42 -18.27 0.37
C LYS A 54 12.67 -18.81 1.77
N LYS A 55 13.58 -18.16 2.53
CA LYS A 55 13.88 -18.50 3.92
C LYS A 55 12.62 -18.39 4.79
N ARG A 56 11.99 -17.22 4.84
CA ARG A 56 10.80 -16.98 5.66
C ARG A 56 9.64 -17.90 5.28
N LEU A 57 9.44 -18.14 3.98
CA LEU A 57 8.41 -19.07 3.51
C LEU A 57 8.65 -20.52 3.96
N SER A 58 9.91 -20.94 4.14
CA SER A 58 10.26 -22.27 4.62
C SER A 58 10.04 -22.47 6.12
N GLU A 59 9.99 -21.38 6.89
CA GLU A 59 9.79 -21.38 8.35
C GLU A 59 8.31 -21.51 8.74
N VAL A 60 7.38 -21.38 7.79
CA VAL A 60 5.94 -21.36 8.03
C VAL A 60 5.19 -22.41 7.22
N LYS A 61 3.99 -22.80 7.67
CA LYS A 61 3.18 -23.76 6.92
C LYS A 61 2.60 -23.11 5.66
N CYS A 62 3.14 -23.48 4.50
CA CYS A 62 2.53 -23.17 3.21
C CYS A 62 1.73 -24.38 2.68
N GLN A 63 0.56 -24.13 2.06
CA GLN A 63 -0.19 -25.18 1.39
C GLN A 63 0.51 -25.58 0.08
N ASN A 64 0.51 -26.88 -0.24
CA ASN A 64 1.09 -27.38 -1.48
C ASN A 64 0.11 -27.25 -2.65
N ARG A 65 -0.29 -26.02 -2.98
CA ARG A 65 -1.10 -25.70 -4.16
C ARG A 65 -0.45 -24.57 -4.94
N ALA A 66 -0.53 -24.63 -6.27
CA ALA A 66 0.07 -23.62 -7.14
C ALA A 66 -0.60 -22.24 -7.02
N ASP A 67 -1.87 -22.21 -6.63
CA ASP A 67 -2.70 -21.01 -6.57
C ASP A 67 -2.55 -20.20 -5.26
N VAL A 68 -1.75 -20.70 -4.30
CA VAL A 68 -1.51 -20.01 -3.03
C VAL A 68 -0.84 -18.67 -3.30
N LYS A 69 -1.45 -17.61 -2.76
CA LYS A 69 -0.90 -16.27 -2.80
C LYS A 69 0.11 -16.12 -1.67
N THR A 70 1.39 -16.25 -2.01
CA THR A 70 2.51 -16.29 -1.07
C THR A 70 3.19 -14.94 -0.88
N LEU A 71 2.89 -13.97 -1.74
CA LEU A 71 3.30 -12.58 -1.59
C LEU A 71 2.08 -11.68 -1.80
N CYS A 72 1.94 -10.68 -0.95
CA CYS A 72 1.02 -9.57 -1.14
C CYS A 72 1.83 -8.28 -1.20
N ASP A 73 1.38 -7.34 -2.02
CA ASP A 73 2.04 -6.05 -2.20
C ASP A 73 1.01 -4.94 -2.07
N TRP A 74 1.22 -4.05 -1.12
CA TRP A 74 0.42 -2.84 -0.98
C TRP A 74 1.10 -1.68 -1.69
N ILE A 75 0.41 -1.12 -2.68
CA ILE A 75 0.80 0.10 -3.38
C ILE A 75 0.20 1.28 -2.64
N ILE A 76 1.08 2.06 -2.02
CA ILE A 76 0.74 3.25 -1.23
C ILE A 76 1.27 4.47 -1.98
N THR A 77 0.38 5.25 -2.55
CA THR A 77 0.74 6.42 -3.38
C THR A 77 0.66 7.69 -2.54
N LEU A 78 1.63 8.58 -2.73
CA LEU A 78 1.60 9.91 -2.14
C LEU A 78 0.34 10.68 -2.62
N PRO A 79 -0.34 11.47 -1.78
CA PRO A 79 -1.46 12.32 -2.20
C PRO A 79 -1.06 13.36 -3.26
N LYS A 80 -2.06 13.86 -4.00
CA LYS A 80 -1.88 14.92 -5.02
C LYS A 80 -1.84 16.29 -4.38
N GLU A 81 -0.83 16.52 -3.54
CA GLU A 81 -0.61 17.78 -2.83
C GLU A 81 0.87 18.18 -2.90
N ALA A 82 1.18 19.40 -2.47
CA ALA A 82 2.56 19.87 -2.42
C ALA A 82 3.24 19.33 -1.15
N PHE A 83 4.21 18.42 -1.33
CA PHE A 83 5.04 17.88 -0.26
C PHE A 83 6.49 18.32 -0.47
N THR A 84 7.17 18.69 0.62
CA THR A 84 8.64 18.73 0.62
C THR A 84 9.20 17.31 0.61
N GLU A 85 10.48 17.13 0.27
CA GLU A 85 11.13 15.82 0.32
C GLU A 85 11.08 15.19 1.73
N GLU A 86 11.21 16.01 2.77
CA GLU A 86 11.11 15.57 4.16
C GLU A 86 9.68 15.11 4.52
N GLN A 87 8.66 15.84 4.07
CA GLN A 87 7.27 15.46 4.28
C GLN A 87 6.91 14.18 3.51
N GLU A 88 7.36 14.05 2.26
CA GLU A 88 7.22 12.82 1.48
C GLU A 88 7.86 11.63 2.21
N ARG A 89 9.10 11.79 2.69
CA ARG A 89 9.81 10.72 3.41
C ARG A 89 9.11 10.36 4.72
N SER A 90 8.62 11.36 5.45
CA SER A 90 7.85 11.16 6.69
C SER A 90 6.52 10.43 6.43
N PHE A 91 5.86 10.72 5.30
CA PHE A 91 4.66 10.02 4.85
C PHE A 91 4.93 8.54 4.63
N PHE A 92 5.95 8.21 3.83
CA PHE A 92 6.27 6.80 3.55
C PHE A 92 6.79 6.06 4.78
N GLN A 93 7.54 6.71 5.65
CA GLN A 93 7.97 6.12 6.93
C GLN A 93 6.76 5.80 7.82
N SER A 94 5.83 6.74 7.97
CA SER A 94 4.61 6.53 8.77
C SER A 94 3.74 5.41 8.20
N ALA A 95 3.63 5.35 6.86
CA ALA A 95 2.93 4.28 6.17
C ALA A 95 3.62 2.93 6.41
N TYR A 96 4.95 2.87 6.29
CA TYR A 96 5.72 1.67 6.56
C TYR A 96 5.52 1.18 8.01
N ASP A 97 5.64 2.06 9.00
CA ASP A 97 5.49 1.71 10.42
C ASP A 97 4.08 1.16 10.72
N PHE A 98 3.04 1.77 10.16
CA PHE A 98 1.67 1.27 10.27
C PHE A 98 1.54 -0.16 9.72
N MET A 99 2.13 -0.41 8.54
CA MET A 99 2.05 -1.70 7.86
C MET A 99 2.88 -2.77 8.57
N VAL A 100 4.05 -2.42 9.10
CA VAL A 100 4.89 -3.31 9.93
C VAL A 100 4.16 -3.70 11.20
N LYS A 101 3.56 -2.74 11.92
CA LYS A 101 2.77 -3.02 13.13
C LYS A 101 1.65 -4.04 12.85
N LYS A 102 1.13 -4.02 11.63
CA LYS A 102 0.01 -4.84 11.21
C LYS A 102 0.41 -6.22 10.70
N TYR A 103 1.45 -6.30 9.88
CA TYR A 103 1.85 -7.54 9.18
C TYR A 103 3.11 -8.20 9.77
N ARG A 104 3.75 -7.53 10.73
CA ARG A 104 4.98 -7.91 11.43
C ARG A 104 6.23 -7.82 10.53
N GLU A 105 7.30 -7.27 11.06
CA GLU A 105 8.52 -6.92 10.31
C GLU A 105 9.18 -8.15 9.67
N GLU A 106 9.18 -9.29 10.37
CA GLU A 106 9.74 -10.55 9.90
C GLU A 106 9.03 -11.14 8.68
N ASN A 107 7.83 -10.66 8.37
CA ASN A 107 7.08 -11.08 7.18
C ASN A 107 7.25 -10.09 6.02
N VAL A 108 7.85 -8.92 6.27
CA VAL A 108 8.13 -7.90 5.25
C VAL A 108 9.35 -8.31 4.44
N ILE A 109 9.18 -8.38 3.12
CA ILE A 109 10.24 -8.71 2.17
C ILE A 109 10.94 -7.44 1.71
N SER A 110 10.18 -6.43 1.30
CA SER A 110 10.71 -5.14 0.82
C SER A 110 9.66 -4.04 0.95
N ALA A 111 10.10 -2.79 1.04
CA ALA A 111 9.25 -1.60 1.06
C ALA A 111 9.89 -0.50 0.20
N TRP A 112 9.91 -0.73 -1.12
CA TRP A 112 10.56 0.18 -2.07
C TRP A 112 9.66 1.37 -2.39
N VAL A 113 10.17 2.58 -2.21
CA VAL A 113 9.58 3.82 -2.68
C VAL A 113 10.15 4.13 -4.05
N HIS A 114 9.28 4.18 -5.06
CA HIS A 114 9.62 4.55 -6.43
C HIS A 114 9.29 6.01 -6.68
N LYS A 115 10.28 6.72 -7.20
CA LYS A 115 10.24 8.14 -7.60
C LYS A 115 10.65 8.33 -9.06
N ASP A 116 10.83 7.23 -9.79
CA ASP A 116 11.36 7.16 -11.15
C ASP A 116 10.29 6.86 -12.21
N GLU A 117 9.02 6.80 -11.82
CA GLU A 117 7.90 6.56 -12.74
C GLU A 117 7.14 7.86 -13.05
N ALA A 118 6.41 7.90 -14.18
CA ALA A 118 5.68 9.09 -14.65
C ALA A 118 4.54 9.55 -13.71
N GLY A 119 4.21 8.75 -12.70
CA GLY A 119 3.20 9.02 -11.69
C GLY A 119 3.72 9.68 -10.42
N GLN A 120 2.87 9.68 -9.40
CA GLN A 120 3.26 10.12 -8.06
C GLN A 120 4.18 9.09 -7.43
N ALA A 121 5.06 9.56 -6.54
CA ALA A 121 5.85 8.67 -5.72
C ALA A 121 4.94 7.65 -5.01
N HIS A 122 5.36 6.40 -4.98
CA HIS A 122 4.57 5.34 -4.35
C HIS A 122 5.47 4.26 -3.76
N MET A 123 4.99 3.62 -2.72
CA MET A 123 5.66 2.53 -2.04
C MET A 123 5.02 1.19 -2.42
N HIS A 124 5.86 0.23 -2.80
CA HIS A 124 5.54 -1.19 -2.88
C HIS A 124 5.90 -1.87 -1.56
N PHE A 125 4.91 -2.06 -0.69
CA PHE A 125 5.06 -2.78 0.57
C PHE A 125 4.77 -4.28 0.36
N ALA A 126 5.83 -5.05 0.10
CA ALA A 126 5.77 -6.47 -0.21
C ALA A 126 6.00 -7.34 1.03
N PHE A 127 5.06 -8.25 1.33
CA PHE A 127 5.10 -9.10 2.51
C PHE A 127 4.49 -10.50 2.26
N ILE A 128 4.86 -11.47 3.09
CA ILE A 128 4.23 -12.80 3.10
C ILE A 128 3.00 -12.76 4.01
N PRO A 129 1.79 -13.09 3.53
CA PRO A 129 0.58 -13.01 4.33
C PRO A 129 0.48 -14.19 5.31
N ILE A 130 1.15 -14.06 6.46
CA ILE A 130 1.20 -15.08 7.51
C ILE A 130 0.16 -14.80 8.60
N CYS A 131 -0.57 -15.83 8.99
CA CYS A 131 -1.45 -15.83 10.16
C CYS A 131 -1.27 -17.09 10.99
N ILE A 132 -1.82 -17.11 12.19
CA ILE A 132 -1.82 -18.31 13.05
C ILE A 132 -2.97 -19.22 12.65
N ASP A 133 -2.67 -20.50 12.39
CA ASP A 133 -3.68 -21.54 12.30
C ASP A 133 -4.27 -21.79 13.69
N LYS A 134 -5.52 -21.32 13.90
CA LYS A 134 -6.21 -21.41 15.19
C LYS A 134 -6.35 -22.82 15.74
N LYS A 135 -6.33 -23.85 14.88
CA LYS A 135 -6.47 -25.26 15.32
C LYS A 135 -5.13 -25.86 15.75
N LYS A 136 -4.05 -25.44 15.10
CA LYS A 136 -2.72 -26.04 15.27
C LYS A 136 -1.76 -25.17 16.08
N GLY A 137 -2.06 -23.89 16.28
CA GLY A 137 -1.20 -22.94 16.96
C GLY A 137 0.09 -22.61 16.19
N ILE A 138 0.16 -22.93 14.91
CA ILE A 138 1.35 -22.71 14.07
C ILE A 138 1.14 -21.59 13.06
N GLU A 139 2.22 -20.96 12.63
CA GLU A 139 2.19 -20.00 11.52
C GLU A 139 1.88 -20.69 10.19
N LYS A 140 1.02 -20.06 9.39
CA LYS A 140 0.70 -20.48 8.03
C LYS A 140 0.56 -19.30 7.08
N VAL A 141 0.73 -19.57 5.79
CA VAL A 141 0.46 -18.60 4.72
C VAL A 141 -1.02 -18.66 4.35
N SER A 142 -1.72 -17.52 4.46
CA SER A 142 -3.12 -17.39 4.03
C SER A 142 -3.48 -15.93 3.74
N ALA A 143 -3.31 -15.50 2.49
CA ALA A 143 -3.75 -14.17 2.02
C ALA A 143 -5.24 -13.92 2.27
N LYS A 144 -6.07 -14.96 2.27
CA LYS A 144 -7.51 -14.86 2.54
C LYS A 144 -7.81 -14.44 3.98
N GLU A 145 -7.04 -14.97 4.94
CA GLU A 145 -7.24 -14.69 6.35
C GLU A 145 -6.54 -13.41 6.80
N VAL A 146 -5.43 -13.05 6.16
CA VAL A 146 -4.69 -11.81 6.45
C VAL A 146 -5.35 -10.59 5.79
N LEU A 147 -5.81 -10.73 4.54
CA LEU A 147 -6.44 -9.64 3.77
C LEU A 147 -7.93 -9.91 3.61
N THR A 148 -8.65 -9.79 4.72
CA THR A 148 -10.10 -9.98 4.78
C THR A 148 -10.85 -8.84 4.08
N ARG A 149 -12.15 -9.01 3.83
CA ARG A 149 -12.96 -7.95 3.22
C ARG A 149 -13.01 -6.70 4.10
N ASP A 150 -13.08 -6.87 5.42
CA ASP A 150 -13.14 -5.76 6.35
C ASP A 150 -11.80 -5.02 6.39
N GLU A 151 -10.71 -5.77 6.35
CA GLU A 151 -9.36 -5.22 6.24
C GLU A 151 -9.22 -4.30 5.02
N LEU A 152 -9.58 -4.80 3.84
CA LEU A 152 -9.49 -4.02 2.60
C LEU A 152 -10.36 -2.76 2.63
N ARG A 153 -11.43 -2.74 3.43
CA ARG A 153 -12.33 -1.58 3.58
C ARG A 153 -11.84 -0.56 4.59
N SER A 154 -11.16 -0.99 5.65
CA SER A 154 -10.77 -0.11 6.75
C SER A 154 -9.34 0.40 6.64
N ILE A 155 -8.43 -0.36 5.99
CA ILE A 155 -6.98 -0.12 6.05
C ILE A 155 -6.58 1.31 5.67
N HIS A 156 -7.22 1.91 4.66
CA HIS A 156 -6.94 3.29 4.27
C HIS A 156 -7.29 4.27 5.40
N LYS A 157 -8.49 4.12 5.98
CA LYS A 157 -8.97 4.97 7.09
C LYS A 157 -8.14 4.76 8.36
N ASP A 158 -7.75 3.51 8.62
CA ASP A 158 -6.94 3.16 9.79
C ASP A 158 -5.53 3.73 9.68
N MET A 159 -4.94 3.72 8.48
CA MET A 159 -3.65 4.33 8.20
C MET A 159 -3.71 5.86 8.34
N SER A 160 -4.75 6.50 7.78
CA SER A 160 -4.94 7.96 7.96
C SER A 160 -5.02 8.35 9.43
N LYS A 161 -5.81 7.62 10.24
CA LYS A 161 -5.89 7.83 11.70
C LYS A 161 -4.56 7.60 12.40
N TYR A 162 -3.77 6.63 11.95
CA TYR A 162 -2.44 6.37 12.51
C TYR A 162 -1.50 7.55 12.27
N MET A 163 -1.51 8.10 11.05
CA MET A 163 -0.71 9.27 10.67
C MET A 163 -1.13 10.53 11.44
N GLU A 164 -2.45 10.75 11.62
CA GLU A 164 -2.98 11.88 12.40
C GLU A 164 -2.55 11.83 13.88
N ARG A 165 -2.53 10.64 14.49
CA ARG A 165 -2.15 10.47 15.91
C ARG A 165 -0.65 10.58 16.14
N GLY A 166 0.17 10.33 15.13
CA GLY A 166 1.63 10.45 15.21
C GLY A 166 2.14 11.89 15.25
N GLY A 167 1.25 12.89 15.10
CA GLY A 167 1.61 14.31 15.14
C GLY A 167 2.35 14.81 13.89
N THR A 168 2.34 14.06 12.79
CA THR A 168 2.94 14.51 11.54
C THR A 168 2.00 15.47 10.84
N GLU A 169 2.17 16.77 11.10
CA GLU A 169 1.50 17.83 10.34
C GLU A 169 2.07 17.87 8.92
N TYR A 170 1.33 17.34 7.96
CA TYR A 170 1.58 17.60 6.54
C TYR A 170 0.92 18.93 6.20
N GLY A 171 1.72 20.00 6.11
CA GLY A 171 1.40 21.29 5.46
C GLY A 171 0.05 21.96 5.80
N SER A 172 0.11 23.07 6.53
CA SER A 172 -1.02 23.92 6.95
C SER A 172 -2.13 24.12 5.89
N GLY A 173 -3.35 23.68 6.21
CA GLY A 173 -4.54 24.06 5.44
C GLY A 173 -5.71 23.07 5.46
N SER A 174 -6.22 22.72 6.65
CA SER A 174 -7.64 22.41 6.83
C SER A 174 -8.32 21.47 5.80
N ARG A 175 -7.94 20.20 5.75
CA ARG A 175 -8.92 19.11 5.63
C ARG A 175 -8.26 17.76 5.93
N VAL A 176 -8.85 17.08 6.91
CA VAL A 176 -8.84 15.63 7.10
C VAL A 176 -8.44 14.89 5.83
N TYR A 177 -7.52 13.95 5.93
CA TYR A 177 -7.16 13.00 4.87
C TYR A 177 -8.44 12.23 4.46
N GLN A 178 -9.24 12.82 3.58
CA GLN A 178 -10.45 12.23 3.03
C GLN A 178 -10.03 11.47 1.77
N GLY A 179 -9.83 10.17 1.93
CA GLY A 179 -9.63 9.28 0.79
C GLY A 179 -10.74 9.49 -0.23
N SER A 180 -10.36 9.89 -1.45
CA SER A 180 -11.27 9.92 -2.59
C SER A 180 -11.50 8.47 -3.04
N ASP A 181 -12.51 7.84 -2.45
CA ASP A 181 -13.03 6.56 -2.94
C ASP A 181 -13.83 6.76 -4.23
N GLY A 182 -13.60 5.84 -5.16
CA GLY A 182 -14.08 5.88 -6.52
C GLY A 182 -15.61 5.91 -6.67
N THR A 183 -15.99 6.45 -7.82
CA THR A 183 -17.29 6.40 -8.47
C THR A 183 -18.13 5.16 -8.14
N PHE A 184 -19.32 5.39 -7.56
CA PHE A 184 -20.47 4.50 -7.69
C PHE A 184 -21.70 5.37 -7.95
N GLY A 185 -22.28 5.23 -9.15
CA GLY A 185 -23.39 6.05 -9.61
C GLY A 185 -24.63 5.94 -8.72
N ARG A 186 -25.25 7.10 -8.46
CA ARG A 186 -26.68 7.18 -8.17
C ARG A 186 -27.25 8.43 -8.82
N LYS A 187 -28.31 8.22 -9.60
CA LYS A 187 -29.04 9.21 -10.40
C LYS A 187 -29.35 10.47 -9.59
N MET A 188 -29.03 11.62 -10.16
CA MET A 188 -29.59 12.93 -9.76
C MET A 188 -31.11 12.85 -9.89
N GLY A 189 -31.80 12.89 -8.75
CA GLY A 189 -33.23 13.18 -8.70
C GLY A 189 -33.45 14.63 -9.10
N ARG A 190 -34.29 14.83 -10.11
CA ARG A 190 -34.87 16.13 -10.46
C ARG A 190 -35.77 16.59 -9.31
N GLU A 191 -35.55 17.81 -8.83
CA GLU A 191 -36.64 18.64 -8.30
C GLU A 191 -36.65 19.98 -9.03
N LYS A 192 -37.85 20.39 -9.43
CA LYS A 192 -38.17 21.53 -10.30
C LYS A 192 -38.18 22.84 -9.51
N PRO A 193 -38.05 24.00 -10.18
CA PRO A 193 -38.09 25.31 -9.55
C PRO A 193 -39.56 25.75 -9.33
N GLY A 194 -39.80 26.45 -8.23
CA GLY A 194 -41.00 27.21 -7.95
C GLY A 194 -40.79 27.94 -6.63
N GLY A 195 -41.06 29.23 -6.47
CA GLY A 195 -41.67 30.24 -7.30
C GLY A 195 -41.92 31.40 -6.32
N ASP A 196 -41.47 32.61 -6.66
CA ASP A 196 -41.84 33.82 -5.93
C ASP A 196 -43.35 34.07 -6.11
N PRO A 197 -44.06 34.65 -5.13
CA PRO A 197 -44.30 36.08 -5.23
C PRO A 197 -44.42 36.86 -3.89
N ALA A 198 -43.79 38.05 -3.90
CA ALA A 198 -44.35 39.37 -3.62
C ALA A 198 -45.32 39.62 -2.42
N CYS A 199 -44.90 40.60 -1.61
CA CYS A 199 -45.64 41.77 -1.12
C CYS A 199 -46.94 41.61 -0.30
N HIS A 200 -46.93 42.06 0.96
CA HIS A 200 -47.82 43.14 1.41
C HIS A 200 -47.42 43.72 2.78
N GLU A 201 -47.71 45.02 2.90
CA GLU A 201 -47.59 45.92 4.04
C GLU A 201 -48.31 45.44 5.31
N LYS A 202 -47.73 45.70 6.49
CA LYS A 202 -48.11 46.77 7.42
C LYS A 202 -47.15 46.80 8.61
#